data_AF-A0A1A9DAB9-F1
#
_entry.id   AF-A0A1A9DAB9-F1
#
_cell.length_a   1.000
_cell.length_b   1.000
_cell.length_c   1.000
_cell.angle_alpha   90.00
_cell.angle_beta   90.00
_cell.angle_gamma   90.00
#
_symmetry.space_group_name_H-M   'P 1'
#
loop_
_entity.id
_entity.type
_entity.pdbx_description
1 polymer ?
#
loop_
_entity_poly.entity_id
_entity_poly.type
_entity_poly.pdbx_seq_one_letter_code
_entity_poly.pdbx_strand_id
1 'polypeptide(L)'
;MAEDEEVQRVLDAIDALSEHGDAAERAQRLTQLLDELPGRQSKARELRQQAVRELRDEGMTLRAIGELLGISFGRVRQIADGVTNPRTQKRPAAE
;
A
#
# COMPACT_ATOMS: atom_id res chain seq x y z
N MET A 1 -16.54 -3.06 9.48
CA MET A 1 -15.53 -2.17 10.09
C MET A 1 -15.81 -0.80 9.52
N ALA A 2 -15.92 0.24 10.34
CA ALA A 2 -16.02 1.59 9.81
C ALA A 2 -14.79 1.85 8.92
N GLU A 3 -15.00 2.39 7.74
CA GLU A 3 -13.89 2.82 6.88
C GLU A 3 -13.10 3.88 7.63
N ASP A 4 -11.77 3.77 7.58
CA ASP A 4 -10.87 4.72 8.21
C ASP A 4 -11.04 6.09 7.55
N GLU A 5 -11.28 7.13 8.36
CA GLU A 5 -11.58 8.48 7.86
C GLU A 5 -10.47 9.06 6.98
N GLU A 6 -9.21 8.73 7.28
CA GLU A 6 -8.06 9.20 6.50
C GLU A 6 -7.97 8.45 5.16
N VAL A 7 -8.29 7.15 5.15
CA VAL A 7 -8.41 6.38 3.90
C VAL A 7 -9.51 6.96 3.02
N GLN A 8 -10.68 7.22 3.58
CA GLN A 8 -11.80 7.79 2.83
C GLN A 8 -11.46 9.16 2.26
N ARG A 9 -10.81 10.04 3.03
CA ARG A 9 -10.39 11.36 2.56
C ARG A 9 -9.46 11.29 1.35
N VAL A 10 -8.55 10.31 1.29
CA VAL A 10 -7.66 10.12 0.14
C VAL A 10 -8.45 9.67 -1.08
N LEU A 11 -9.41 8.76 -0.93
CA LEU A 11 -10.25 8.28 -2.03
C LEU A 11 -11.14 9.40 -2.58
N ASP A 12 -11.82 10.13 -1.70
CA ASP A 12 -12.65 11.28 -2.07
C ASP A 12 -11.84 12.35 -2.81
N ALA A 13 -10.60 12.60 -2.37
CA ALA A 13 -9.70 13.55 -3.04
C ALA A 13 -9.31 13.11 -4.45
N ILE A 14 -9.19 11.80 -4.71
CA ILE A 14 -8.92 11.27 -6.06
C ILE A 14 -10.16 11.44 -6.95
N ASP A 15 -11.35 11.12 -6.43
CA ASP A 15 -12.59 11.25 -7.18
C ASP A 15 -12.88 12.71 -7.56
N ALA A 16 -12.64 13.65 -6.63
CA ALA A 16 -12.83 15.08 -6.82
C ALA A 16 -11.98 15.67 -7.97
N LEU A 17 -10.86 15.03 -8.35
CA LEU A 17 -10.04 15.46 -9.50
C LEU A 17 -10.81 15.33 -10.83
N SER A 18 -11.80 14.45 -10.89
CA SER A 18 -12.61 14.21 -12.09
C SER A 18 -13.82 15.13 -12.23
N GLU A 19 -14.26 15.75 -11.13
CA GLU A 19 -15.53 16.47 -11.05
C GLU A 19 -15.47 17.93 -11.54
N HIS A 20 -14.27 18.53 -11.61
CA HIS A 20 -14.10 19.96 -11.83
C HIS A 20 -13.14 20.29 -12.96
N GLY A 21 -13.49 21.30 -13.77
CA GLY A 21 -12.62 21.86 -14.82
C GLY A 21 -12.84 21.26 -16.21
N ASP A 22 -12.14 21.81 -17.20
CA ASP A 22 -12.17 21.28 -18.56
C ASP A 22 -11.32 20.00 -18.71
N ALA A 23 -11.34 19.38 -19.89
CA ALA A 23 -10.62 18.14 -20.11
C ALA A 23 -9.09 18.28 -19.96
N ALA A 24 -8.52 19.44 -20.30
CA ALA A 24 -7.09 19.69 -20.21
C ALA A 24 -6.66 19.84 -18.76
N GLU A 25 -7.42 20.59 -17.96
CA GLU A 25 -7.18 20.76 -16.53
C GLU A 25 -7.26 19.43 -15.77
N ARG A 26 -8.28 18.60 -16.05
CA ARG A 26 -8.40 17.27 -15.44
C ARG A 26 -7.21 16.37 -15.80
N ALA A 27 -6.81 16.35 -17.07
CA ALA A 27 -5.66 15.57 -17.52
C ALA A 27 -4.37 16.01 -16.81
N GLN A 28 -4.11 17.31 -16.69
CA GLN A 28 -2.92 17.83 -16.02
C GLN A 28 -2.85 17.40 -14.55
N ARG A 29 -3.96 17.52 -13.79
CA ARG A 29 -4.01 17.13 -12.38
C ARG A 29 -3.83 15.62 -12.20
N LEU A 30 -4.47 14.81 -13.05
CA LEU A 30 -4.35 13.36 -13.01
C LEU A 30 -2.95 12.88 -13.39
N THR A 31 -2.29 13.52 -14.36
CA THR A 31 -0.88 13.24 -14.68
C THR A 31 0.01 13.51 -13.47
N GLN A 32 -0.13 14.67 -12.82
CA GLN A 32 0.64 14.99 -11.62
C GLN A 32 0.40 13.97 -10.49
N LEU A 33 -0.85 13.56 -10.26
CA LEU A 33 -1.16 12.51 -9.28
C LEU A 33 -0.46 11.20 -9.62
N LEU A 34 -0.56 10.75 -10.87
CA LEU A 34 0.01 9.48 -11.33
C LEU A 34 1.54 9.45 -11.27
N ASP A 35 2.21 10.60 -11.46
CA ASP A 35 3.66 10.72 -11.34
C ASP A 35 4.14 10.59 -9.88
N GLU A 36 3.36 11.13 -8.93
CA GLU A 36 3.69 11.10 -7.49
C GLU A 36 3.28 9.79 -6.80
N LEU A 37 2.23 9.13 -7.31
CA LEU A 37 1.64 7.94 -6.69
C LEU A 37 2.63 6.78 -6.47
N PRO A 38 3.57 6.45 -7.36
CA PRO A 38 4.55 5.39 -7.12
C PRO A 38 5.35 5.58 -5.83
N GLY A 39 5.82 6.80 -5.55
CA GLY A 39 6.56 7.14 -4.34
C GLY A 39 5.67 7.01 -3.10
N ARG A 40 4.45 7.55 -3.15
CA ARG A 40 3.47 7.45 -2.05
C ARG A 40 3.06 6.00 -1.77
N GLN A 41 2.85 5.19 -2.81
CA GLN A 41 2.55 3.77 -2.68
C GLN A 41 3.72 2.98 -2.10
N SER A 42 4.96 3.30 -2.46
CA SER A 42 6.15 2.69 -1.83
C SER A 42 6.17 2.98 -0.34
N LYS A 43 5.99 4.25 0.04
CA LYS A 43 5.98 4.67 1.45
C LYS A 43 4.87 3.98 2.24
N ALA A 44 3.65 3.88 1.70
CA ALA A 44 2.56 3.17 2.35
C ALA A 44 2.87 1.67 2.55
N ARG A 45 3.55 1.03 1.58
CA ARG A 45 3.99 -0.37 1.72
C ARG A 45 5.03 -0.55 2.82
N GLU A 46 5.99 0.36 2.93
CA GLU A 46 7.01 0.38 4.00
C GLU A 46 6.37 0.55 5.37
N LEU A 47 5.46 1.52 5.53
CA LEU A 47 4.74 1.76 6.79
C LEU A 47 3.91 0.53 7.20
N ARG A 48 3.21 -0.10 6.24
CA ARG A 48 2.50 -1.35 6.51
C ARG A 48 3.44 -2.48 6.91
N GLN A 49 4.59 -2.61 6.26
CA GLN A 49 5.58 -3.61 6.64
C GLN A 49 6.08 -3.38 8.06
N GLN A 50 6.35 -2.13 8.43
CA GLN A 50 6.79 -1.76 9.77
C GLN A 50 5.73 -2.15 10.82
N ALA A 51 4.46 -1.80 10.60
CA ALA A 51 3.36 -2.18 11.50
C ALA A 51 3.22 -3.71 11.62
N VAL A 52 3.35 -4.46 10.53
CA VAL A 52 3.34 -5.94 10.58
C VAL A 52 4.50 -6.51 11.39
N ARG A 53 5.68 -5.86 11.38
CA ARG A 53 6.82 -6.28 12.20
C ARG A 53 6.57 -5.97 13.68
N GLU A 54 6.04 -4.79 13.98
CA GLU A 54 5.65 -4.41 15.35
C GLU A 54 4.67 -5.41 15.96
N LEU A 55 3.61 -5.81 15.24
CA LEU A 55 2.68 -6.85 15.71
C LEU A 55 3.37 -8.18 16.00
N ARG A 56 4.41 -8.54 15.24
CA ARG A 56 5.20 -9.76 15.52
C ARG A 56 6.06 -9.61 16.76
N ASP A 57 6.66 -8.44 16.95
CA ASP A 57 7.50 -8.12 18.11
C ASP A 57 6.66 -8.07 19.39
N GLU A 58 5.38 -7.71 19.29
CA GLU A 58 4.35 -7.82 20.33
C GLU A 58 3.87 -9.27 20.57
N GLY A 59 4.39 -10.25 19.81
CA GLY A 59 4.15 -11.68 20.00
C GLY A 59 3.03 -12.27 19.14
N MET A 60 2.41 -11.52 18.23
CA MET A 60 1.40 -12.09 17.34
C MET A 60 2.01 -13.05 16.31
N THR A 61 1.32 -14.17 16.09
CA THR A 61 1.69 -15.09 15.01
C THR A 61 1.31 -14.50 13.65
N LEU A 62 2.04 -14.85 12.59
CA LEU A 62 1.71 -14.43 11.22
C LEU A 62 0.29 -14.83 10.78
N ARG A 63 -0.25 -15.93 11.34
CA ARG A 63 -1.62 -16.37 11.07
C ARG A 63 -2.64 -15.44 11.70
N ALA A 64 -2.45 -15.11 12.98
CA ALA A 64 -3.31 -14.16 13.69
C ALA A 64 -3.28 -12.76 13.04
N ILE A 65 -2.11 -12.31 12.59
CA ILE A 65 -1.98 -11.05 11.83
C ILE A 65 -2.76 -11.13 10.51
N GLY A 66 -2.73 -12.28 9.82
CA GLY A 66 -3.49 -12.46 8.58
C GLY A 66 -5.00 -12.40 8.79
N GLU A 67 -5.48 -13.03 9.85
CA GLU A 67 -6.89 -12.96 10.26
C GLU A 67 -7.30 -11.53 10.64
N LEU A 68 -6.46 -10.82 11.41
CA LEU A 68 -6.68 -9.43 11.79
C LEU A 68 -6.77 -8.49 10.57
N LEU A 69 -5.85 -8.65 9.62
CA LEU A 69 -5.76 -7.78 8.44
C LEU A 69 -6.66 -8.24 7.28
N GLY A 70 -7.35 -9.36 7.40
CA GLY A 70 -8.17 -9.93 6.32
C GLY A 70 -7.37 -10.39 5.09
N ILE A 71 -6.10 -10.80 5.29
CA ILE A 71 -5.21 -11.25 4.20
C ILE A 71 -4.61 -12.62 4.49
N SER A 72 -4.18 -13.33 3.45
CA SER A 72 -3.62 -14.67 3.62
C SER A 72 -2.30 -14.67 4.40
N PHE A 73 -2.04 -15.75 5.14
CA PHE A 73 -0.75 -15.98 5.82
C PHE A 73 0.45 -15.75 4.90
N GLY A 74 0.39 -16.26 3.66
CA GLY A 74 1.47 -16.10 2.68
C GLY A 74 1.73 -14.64 2.34
N ARG A 75 0.67 -13.80 2.29
CA ARG A 75 0.80 -12.36 2.06
C ARG A 75 1.41 -11.65 3.27
N VAL A 76 1.02 -12.01 4.50
CA VAL A 76 1.63 -11.46 5.71
C VAL A 76 3.12 -11.78 5.77
N ARG A 77 3.51 -13.04 5.47
CA ARG A 77 4.92 -13.45 5.40
C ARG A 77 5.70 -12.59 4.40
N GLN A 78 5.19 -12.44 3.19
CA GLN A 78 5.81 -11.57 2.18
C GLN A 78 5.96 -10.13 2.66
N ILE A 79 4.94 -9.58 3.34
CA ILE A 79 5.00 -8.21 3.86
C ILE A 79 6.08 -8.09 4.95
N ALA A 80 6.13 -9.02 5.92
CA ALA A 80 7.13 -9.03 6.97
C ALA A 80 8.56 -9.08 6.39
N ASP A 81 8.77 -9.92 5.36
CA ASP A 81 10.04 -10.11 4.66
C ASP A 81 10.40 -8.95 3.70
N GLY A 82 9.51 -7.98 3.50
CA GLY A 82 9.74 -6.84 2.59
C GLY A 82 9.57 -7.17 1.12
N VAL A 83 8.90 -8.27 0.83
CA VAL A 83 8.61 -8.73 -0.53
C VAL A 83 7.39 -7.98 -1.07
N THR A 84 7.64 -6.87 -1.75
CA THR A 84 6.61 -6.02 -2.36
C THR A 84 6.22 -6.45 -3.78
N ASN A 85 7.13 -7.07 -4.55
CA ASN A 85 6.84 -7.61 -5.87
C ASN A 85 7.66 -8.90 -6.17
N PRO A 86 7.03 -10.10 -6.09
CA PRO A 86 7.72 -11.36 -6.34
C PRO A 86 8.29 -11.48 -7.76
N ARG A 87 7.74 -10.74 -8.74
CA ARG A 87 8.16 -10.80 -10.15
C ARG A 87 9.42 -9.97 -10.44
N THR A 88 9.78 -9.03 -9.56
CA THR A 88 10.95 -8.14 -9.75
C THR A 88 12.14 -8.56 -8.88
N GLN A 89 11.93 -9.41 -7.88
CA GLN A 89 13.03 -10.05 -7.14
C GLN A 89 13.64 -11.18 -7.98
N LYS A 90 14.41 -10.83 -9.02
CA LYS A 90 15.44 -11.74 -9.53
C LYS A 90 16.33 -12.08 -8.33
N ARG A 91 16.42 -13.38 -7.99
CA ARG A 91 17.36 -13.92 -7.01
C ARG A 91 18.73 -13.27 -7.23
N PRO A 92 19.46 -12.82 -6.20
CA PRO A 92 20.88 -12.53 -6.39
C PRO A 92 21.51 -13.78 -7.00
N ALA A 93 22.32 -13.59 -8.05
CA ALA A 93 23.13 -14.67 -8.59
C ALA A 93 23.90 -15.26 -7.40
N ALA A 94 23.71 -16.55 -7.15
CA ALA A 94 24.53 -17.26 -6.18
C ALA A 94 25.97 -17.17 -6.70
N GLU A 95 26.83 -16.53 -5.92
CA GLU A 95 28.28 -16.62 -6.07
C GLU A 95 28.79 -17.77 -5.19
#